data_AF-A0AAN8F5T7-F1
#
_entry.id   AF-A0AAN8F5T7-F1
#
_cell.length_a   1.000
_cell.length_b   1.000
_cell.length_c   1.000
_cell.angle_alpha   90.00
_cell.angle_beta   90.00
_cell.angle_gamma   90.00
#
_symmetry.space_group_name_H-M   'P 1'
#
loop_
_entity.id
_entity.type
_entity.pdbx_description
1 polymer ?
#
loop_
_entity_poly.entity_id
_entity_poly.type
_entity_poly.pdbx_seq_one_letter_code
_entity_poly.pdbx_strand_id
1 'polypeptide(L)'
;MRRCSLADLMAGLSKDDQSPTTGVEVALKNSLQGRDYEEVRRILYGRAYPELQICGEAKARANEGNFELQGYEISAQHEQLRPPRIVRVAVIQNSIAVPTTAPVHEQKRGLYEKMAPMIEAAALAGANIVCLQETWMMPFAFCTRERLPWTEFAESAENGPTTKFLAELAAKYGMVIINPILERDESKDDVIWNAAVVISHTGKVIGKNRKNHIPRVGDFNESTYYMESTLGHPVFQTIFGKIAINICYGRHHPQNWMMYALNGAEIIFNPSATVGTLSEPLWRIEARNAAIANHCFTAAINRVGTEVFPNEFTSGNGLPAHRDFGHFYGSSYIAAPDGSRTPGLSRTKDGVLIAEIDLNLCRQTKDTWGFRMTNRLDLYAKSFAKAADPSYKPDYIKET
;
A
#
# COMPACT_ATOMS: atom_id res chain seq x y z
N MET A 1 -35.77 10.06 19.36
CA MET A 1 -34.71 9.86 18.34
C MET A 1 -34.74 8.41 17.88
N ARG A 2 -35.22 8.13 16.67
CA ARG A 2 -35.27 6.76 16.14
C ARG A 2 -33.84 6.34 15.78
N ARG A 3 -33.35 5.26 16.41
CA ARG A 3 -32.09 4.60 16.02
C ARG A 3 -32.34 3.92 14.68
N CYS A 4 -31.72 4.43 13.61
CA CYS A 4 -31.62 3.72 12.35
C CYS A 4 -30.75 2.48 12.60
N SER A 5 -31.28 1.27 12.39
CA SER A 5 -30.50 0.05 12.61
C SER A 5 -29.60 -0.19 11.39
N LEU A 6 -28.48 -0.88 11.58
CA LEU A 6 -27.55 -1.24 10.49
C LEU A 6 -28.24 -2.06 9.39
N ALA A 7 -29.34 -2.74 9.72
CA ALA A 7 -30.16 -3.49 8.78
C ALA A 7 -30.93 -2.57 7.80
N ASP A 8 -31.33 -1.37 8.24
CA ASP A 8 -32.09 -0.42 7.41
C ASP A 8 -31.19 0.24 6.34
N LEU A 9 -29.88 0.35 6.61
CA LEU A 9 -28.88 0.81 5.63
C LEU A 9 -28.58 -0.23 4.54
N MET A 10 -28.85 -1.52 4.80
CA MET A 10 -28.54 -2.62 3.89
C MET A 10 -29.72 -3.00 2.97
N ALA A 11 -30.94 -2.60 3.30
CA ALA A 11 -32.16 -2.99 2.58
C ALA A 11 -32.40 -2.22 1.26
N GLY A 12 -31.62 -1.18 0.96
CA GLY A 12 -31.83 -0.28 -0.17
C GLY A 12 -31.06 -0.59 -1.47
N LEU A 13 -30.21 -1.64 -1.48
CA LEU A 13 -29.41 -1.97 -2.67
C LEU A 13 -30.11 -3.07 -3.47
N SER A 14 -30.62 -2.73 -4.66
CA SER A 14 -31.20 -3.71 -5.59
C SER A 14 -30.14 -4.75 -5.99
N LYS A 15 -30.59 -5.99 -6.22
CA LYS A 15 -29.71 -7.12 -6.58
C LYS A 15 -29.21 -7.08 -8.03
N ASP A 16 -29.70 -6.16 -8.87
CA ASP A 16 -29.54 -6.21 -10.32
C ASP A 16 -28.47 -5.26 -10.91
N ASP A 17 -27.67 -4.55 -10.10
CA ASP A 17 -26.62 -3.62 -10.59
C ASP A 17 -25.23 -3.87 -9.95
N GLN A 18 -24.96 -5.08 -9.47
CA GLN A 18 -23.75 -5.39 -8.69
C GLN A 18 -22.52 -5.77 -9.55
N SER A 19 -22.32 -5.13 -10.70
CA SER A 19 -20.96 -5.11 -11.26
C SER A 19 -20.14 -4.09 -10.44
N PRO A 20 -19.02 -4.48 -9.81
CA PRO A 20 -18.22 -3.50 -9.08
C PRO A 20 -17.83 -2.39 -10.04
N THR A 21 -18.14 -1.14 -9.68
CA THR A 21 -17.71 0.02 -10.47
C THR A 21 -16.21 -0.07 -10.69
N THR A 22 -15.77 0.15 -11.94
CA THR A 22 -14.35 -0.01 -12.33
C THR A 22 -13.43 0.97 -11.59
N GLY A 23 -13.97 2.09 -11.09
CA GLY A 23 -13.33 3.07 -10.21
C GLY A 23 -14.28 4.26 -9.94
N VAL A 24 -14.05 4.99 -8.84
CA VAL A 24 -14.85 6.19 -8.49
C VAL A 24 -14.65 7.29 -9.53
N GLU A 25 -13.45 7.39 -10.07
CA GLU A 25 -13.02 8.41 -11.02
C GLU A 25 -13.78 8.29 -12.35
N VAL A 26 -14.01 7.06 -12.82
CA VAL A 26 -14.84 6.78 -14.00
C VAL A 26 -16.29 7.20 -13.74
N ALA A 27 -16.83 6.85 -12.56
CA ALA A 27 -18.20 7.23 -12.19
C ALA A 27 -18.37 8.75 -12.15
N LEU A 28 -17.45 9.47 -11.50
CA LEU A 28 -17.48 10.94 -11.43
C LEU A 28 -17.39 11.58 -12.81
N LYS A 29 -16.50 11.09 -13.68
CA LYS A 29 -16.33 11.62 -15.04
C LYS A 29 -17.55 11.39 -15.93
N ASN A 30 -18.24 10.26 -15.75
CA ASN A 30 -19.45 9.94 -16.51
C ASN A 30 -20.66 10.75 -16.04
N SER A 31 -20.71 11.15 -14.77
CA SER A 31 -21.87 11.81 -14.17
C SER A 31 -21.76 13.33 -14.04
N LEU A 32 -20.54 13.90 -14.02
CA LEU A 32 -20.31 15.33 -13.83
C LEU A 32 -19.52 15.91 -15.02
N GLN A 33 -19.73 17.18 -15.33
CA GLN A 33 -19.01 17.89 -16.39
C GLN A 33 -18.72 19.34 -15.99
N GLY A 34 -17.81 20.00 -16.73
CA GLY A 34 -17.53 21.42 -16.57
C GLY A 34 -17.08 21.80 -15.16
N ARG A 35 -17.65 22.89 -14.63
CA ARG A 35 -17.26 23.49 -13.34
C ARG A 35 -17.48 22.54 -12.16
N ASP A 36 -18.57 21.79 -12.14
CA ASP A 36 -18.90 20.91 -11.00
C ASP A 36 -17.95 19.74 -10.91
N TYR A 37 -17.56 19.16 -12.06
CA TYR A 37 -16.54 18.11 -12.10
C TYR A 37 -15.18 18.60 -11.57
N GLU A 38 -14.75 19.79 -11.99
CA GLU A 38 -13.48 20.37 -11.53
C GLU A 38 -13.51 20.72 -10.03
N GLU A 39 -14.63 21.24 -9.52
CA GLU A 39 -14.76 21.58 -8.10
C GLU A 39 -14.79 20.32 -7.21
N VAL A 40 -15.53 19.29 -7.63
CA VAL A 40 -15.51 17.99 -6.94
C VAL A 40 -14.10 17.41 -6.94
N ARG A 41 -13.37 17.50 -8.05
CA ARG A 41 -11.98 17.02 -8.10
C ARG A 41 -11.04 17.81 -7.21
N ARG A 42 -11.18 19.14 -7.17
CA ARG A 42 -10.39 20.01 -6.29
C ARG A 42 -10.57 19.61 -4.83
N ILE A 43 -11.81 19.36 -4.40
CA ILE A 43 -12.11 18.97 -3.01
C ILE A 43 -11.63 17.54 -2.72
N LEU A 44 -11.95 16.59 -3.59
CA LEU A 44 -11.67 15.17 -3.34
C LEU A 44 -10.21 14.77 -3.58
N TYR A 45 -9.49 15.43 -4.49
CA TYR A 45 -8.11 15.06 -4.86
C TYR A 45 -7.11 16.18 -4.60
N GLY A 46 -7.55 17.39 -4.22
CA GLY A 46 -6.70 18.55 -3.94
C GLY A 46 -6.40 19.40 -5.18
N ARG A 47 -6.05 18.75 -6.30
CA ARG A 47 -5.88 19.36 -7.64
C ARG A 47 -5.85 18.29 -8.72
N ALA A 48 -6.01 18.71 -9.98
CA ALA A 48 -5.72 17.86 -11.12
C ALA A 48 -4.20 17.85 -11.38
N TYR A 49 -3.64 16.66 -11.59
CA TYR A 49 -2.28 16.50 -12.07
C TYR A 49 -2.27 16.26 -13.58
N PRO A 50 -1.27 16.79 -14.31
CA PRO A 50 -1.02 16.40 -15.68
C PRO A 50 -0.81 14.88 -15.79
N GLU A 51 -1.29 14.29 -16.88
CA GLU A 51 -0.96 12.91 -17.22
C GLU A 51 0.50 12.85 -17.68
N LEU A 52 1.27 11.94 -17.09
CA LEU A 52 2.65 11.67 -17.50
C LEU A 52 2.66 11.07 -18.91
N GLN A 53 3.51 11.59 -19.76
CA GLN A 53 3.71 11.03 -21.10
C GLN A 53 4.44 9.69 -21.01
N ILE A 54 3.67 8.60 -21.08
CA ILE A 54 4.17 7.23 -21.13
C ILE A 54 4.46 6.82 -22.58
N CYS A 55 5.64 6.22 -22.80
CA CYS A 55 6.09 5.79 -24.13
C CYS A 55 5.19 4.70 -24.74
N GLY A 56 5.20 4.59 -26.07
CA GLY A 56 4.39 3.62 -26.81
C GLY A 56 4.70 2.17 -26.45
N GLU A 57 5.96 1.86 -26.17
CA GLU A 57 6.41 0.51 -25.80
C GLU A 57 5.84 0.05 -24.46
N ALA A 58 5.84 0.93 -23.44
CA ALA A 58 5.24 0.61 -22.14
C ALA A 58 3.72 0.38 -22.26
N LYS A 59 3.03 1.20 -23.08
CA LYS A 59 1.60 1.03 -23.37
C LYS A 59 1.31 -0.27 -24.12
N ALA A 60 2.14 -0.62 -25.12
CA ALA A 60 2.03 -1.89 -25.83
C ALA A 60 2.19 -3.07 -24.87
N ARG A 61 3.19 -3.01 -23.98
CA ARG A 61 3.41 -4.04 -22.95
C ARG A 61 2.22 -4.19 -22.01
N ALA A 62 1.61 -3.09 -21.59
CA ALA A 62 0.41 -3.11 -20.76
C ALA A 62 -0.80 -3.70 -21.48
N ASN A 63 -0.98 -3.38 -22.76
CA ASN A 63 -2.04 -3.95 -23.59
C ASN A 63 -1.86 -5.46 -23.79
N GLU A 64 -0.65 -5.91 -24.11
CA GLU A 64 -0.29 -7.33 -24.26
C GLU A 64 -0.50 -8.10 -22.95
N GLY A 65 -0.11 -7.52 -21.82
CA GLY A 65 -0.28 -8.10 -20.50
C GLY A 65 -1.69 -7.93 -19.89
N ASN A 66 -2.60 -7.25 -20.58
CA ASN A 66 -3.96 -6.93 -20.14
C ASN A 66 -4.01 -6.31 -18.72
N PHE A 67 -3.18 -5.31 -18.46
CA PHE A 67 -3.18 -4.55 -17.21
C PHE A 67 -3.30 -3.05 -17.47
N GLU A 68 -3.85 -2.33 -16.49
CA GLU A 68 -3.95 -0.88 -16.54
C GLU A 68 -2.59 -0.23 -16.40
N LEU A 69 -2.32 0.83 -17.17
CA LEU A 69 -1.11 1.64 -17.04
C LEU A 69 -1.48 3.12 -17.00
N GLN A 70 -1.27 3.75 -15.84
CA GLN A 70 -1.56 5.18 -15.63
C GLN A 70 -0.31 5.93 -15.16
N GLY A 71 -0.24 7.22 -15.49
CA GLY A 71 0.91 8.07 -15.21
C GLY A 71 0.49 9.49 -14.83
N TYR A 72 1.10 10.06 -13.80
CA TYR A 72 0.85 11.44 -13.36
C TYR A 72 2.14 12.21 -13.01
N GLU A 73 2.10 13.53 -13.14
CA GLU A 73 3.21 14.42 -12.76
C GLU A 73 2.84 15.26 -11.53
N ILE A 74 3.69 15.22 -10.49
CA ILE A 74 3.54 15.97 -9.25
C ILE A 74 4.78 16.85 -9.06
N SER A 75 4.65 18.12 -9.43
CA SER A 75 5.73 19.10 -9.37
C SER A 75 5.83 19.84 -8.04
N ALA A 76 7.03 20.33 -7.76
CA ALA A 76 7.33 21.33 -6.73
C ALA A 76 7.53 22.71 -7.38
N GLN A 77 7.55 23.76 -6.56
CA GLN A 77 8.00 25.07 -7.04
C GLN A 77 9.51 25.06 -7.32
N HIS A 78 9.96 25.89 -8.25
CA HIS A 78 11.38 26.04 -8.53
C HIS A 78 12.11 26.65 -7.32
N GLU A 79 13.24 26.04 -6.91
CA GLU A 79 14.11 26.58 -5.87
C GLU A 79 15.35 27.23 -6.49
N GLN A 80 15.73 28.41 -5.97
CA GLN A 80 16.92 29.14 -6.46
C GLN A 80 18.24 28.44 -6.14
N LEU A 81 18.28 27.64 -5.06
CA LEU A 81 19.51 27.02 -4.55
C LEU A 81 19.60 25.52 -4.84
N ARG A 82 18.49 24.87 -5.19
CA ARG A 82 18.44 23.41 -5.32
C ARG A 82 17.81 23.03 -6.64
N PRO A 83 18.48 22.16 -7.42
CA PRO A 83 17.83 21.60 -8.61
C PRO A 83 16.61 20.76 -8.20
N PRO A 84 15.61 20.62 -9.09
CA PRO A 84 14.53 19.65 -8.92
C PRO A 84 15.06 18.25 -8.61
N ARG A 85 14.43 17.54 -7.69
CA ARG A 85 14.77 16.15 -7.35
C ARG A 85 13.69 15.23 -7.88
N ILE A 86 13.67 15.09 -9.20
CA ILE A 86 12.67 14.32 -9.93
C ILE A 86 12.93 12.82 -9.79
N VAL A 87 11.88 12.09 -9.41
CA VAL A 87 11.90 10.63 -9.22
C VAL A 87 10.60 10.06 -9.77
N ARG A 88 10.67 8.96 -10.52
CA ARG A 88 9.50 8.19 -10.94
C ARG A 88 9.27 7.02 -10.01
N VAL A 89 8.13 7.01 -9.34
CA VAL A 89 7.69 5.95 -8.44
C VAL A 89 6.57 5.18 -9.13
N ALA A 90 6.67 3.86 -9.15
CA ALA A 90 5.62 2.98 -9.62
C ALA A 90 5.08 2.10 -8.50
N VAL A 91 3.76 1.91 -8.48
CA VAL A 91 3.08 0.93 -7.64
C VAL A 91 2.35 -0.08 -8.51
N ILE A 92 2.41 -1.35 -8.13
CA ILE A 92 1.80 -2.44 -8.89
C ILE A 92 0.77 -3.15 -8.02
N GLN A 93 -0.45 -3.23 -8.53
CA GLN A 93 -1.53 -4.05 -7.98
C GLN A 93 -1.82 -5.22 -8.92
N ASN A 94 -2.06 -6.40 -8.36
CA ASN A 94 -2.36 -7.60 -9.13
C ASN A 94 -3.21 -8.60 -8.34
N SER A 95 -3.91 -9.44 -9.09
CA SER A 95 -4.59 -10.64 -8.63
C SER A 95 -3.66 -11.86 -8.70
N ILE A 96 -4.02 -12.94 -8.02
CA ILE A 96 -3.35 -14.24 -8.18
C ILE A 96 -3.43 -14.75 -9.62
N ALA A 97 -2.50 -15.61 -10.01
CA ALA A 97 -2.37 -16.08 -11.40
C ALA A 97 -3.15 -17.37 -11.70
N VAL A 98 -3.26 -18.26 -10.72
CA VAL A 98 -3.91 -19.58 -10.83
C VAL A 98 -4.73 -19.86 -9.56
N PRO A 99 -5.65 -20.84 -9.55
CA PRO A 99 -6.46 -21.16 -8.38
C PRO A 99 -5.61 -21.52 -7.15
N THR A 100 -6.14 -21.23 -5.96
CA THR A 100 -5.46 -21.51 -4.68
C THR A 100 -5.25 -23.01 -4.41
N THR A 101 -5.96 -23.88 -5.13
CA THR A 101 -5.83 -25.34 -5.09
C THR A 101 -4.65 -25.88 -5.90
N ALA A 102 -4.02 -25.05 -6.74
CA ALA A 102 -2.84 -25.46 -7.50
C ALA A 102 -1.63 -25.68 -6.57
N PRO A 103 -0.64 -26.52 -6.93
CA PRO A 103 0.58 -26.67 -6.14
C PRO A 103 1.30 -25.32 -5.92
N VAL A 104 1.88 -25.13 -4.73
CA VAL A 104 2.54 -23.87 -4.33
C VAL A 104 3.54 -23.36 -5.37
N HIS A 105 4.35 -24.26 -5.95
CA HIS A 105 5.33 -23.89 -6.97
C HIS A 105 4.70 -23.38 -8.28
N GLU A 106 3.53 -23.90 -8.68
CA GLU A 106 2.80 -23.41 -9.86
C GLU A 106 2.18 -22.04 -9.60
N GLN A 107 1.65 -21.82 -8.39
CA GLN A 107 1.13 -20.52 -7.98
C GLN A 107 2.22 -19.45 -8.05
N LYS A 108 3.41 -19.75 -7.51
CA LYS A 108 4.57 -18.85 -7.55
C LYS A 108 5.07 -18.60 -8.97
N ARG A 109 5.17 -19.66 -9.80
CA ARG A 109 5.54 -19.52 -11.22
C ARG A 109 4.59 -18.58 -11.97
N GLY A 110 3.28 -18.78 -11.82
CA GLY A 110 2.29 -17.92 -12.47
C GLY A 110 2.40 -16.45 -12.03
N LEU A 111 2.75 -16.20 -10.76
CA LEU A 111 2.99 -14.85 -10.26
C LEU A 111 4.27 -14.23 -10.82
N TYR A 112 5.36 -14.98 -10.97
CA TYR A 112 6.56 -14.48 -11.66
C TYR A 112 6.26 -14.10 -13.12
N GLU A 113 5.56 -14.97 -13.86
CA GLU A 113 5.18 -14.75 -15.26
C GLU A 113 4.25 -13.54 -15.42
N LYS A 114 3.33 -13.34 -14.48
CA LYS A 114 2.43 -12.17 -14.46
C LYS A 114 3.17 -10.88 -14.14
N MET A 115 4.12 -10.91 -13.20
CA MET A 115 4.74 -9.69 -12.67
C MET A 115 5.91 -9.17 -13.51
N ALA A 116 6.63 -10.05 -14.21
CA ALA A 116 7.74 -9.61 -15.05
C ALA A 116 7.32 -8.57 -16.12
N PRO A 117 6.22 -8.75 -16.88
CA PRO A 117 5.74 -7.74 -17.84
C PRO A 117 5.31 -6.42 -17.18
N MET A 118 4.74 -6.45 -15.98
CA MET A 118 4.32 -5.23 -15.27
C MET A 118 5.54 -4.42 -14.79
N ILE A 119 6.56 -5.10 -14.25
CA ILE A 119 7.83 -4.46 -13.86
C ILE A 119 8.55 -3.92 -15.09
N GLU A 120 8.54 -4.66 -16.21
CA GLU A 120 9.12 -4.20 -17.48
C GLU A 120 8.39 -2.96 -18.02
N ALA A 121 7.05 -2.91 -17.97
CA ALA A 121 6.30 -1.72 -18.37
C ALA A 121 6.61 -0.51 -17.48
N ALA A 122 6.77 -0.71 -16.16
CA ALA A 122 7.23 0.34 -15.26
C ALA A 122 8.65 0.83 -15.63
N ALA A 123 9.55 -0.10 -15.97
CA ALA A 123 10.91 0.22 -16.43
C ALA A 123 10.91 1.05 -17.73
N LEU A 124 10.14 0.62 -18.73
CA LEU A 124 9.98 1.33 -20.01
C LEU A 124 9.40 2.73 -19.84
N ALA A 125 8.55 2.92 -18.83
CA ALA A 125 8.02 4.22 -18.45
C ALA A 125 8.97 5.04 -17.54
N GLY A 126 10.18 4.53 -17.27
CA GLY A 126 11.26 5.23 -16.56
C GLY A 126 11.16 5.17 -15.04
N ALA A 127 10.44 4.21 -14.45
CA ALA A 127 10.34 4.07 -12.99
C ALA A 127 11.73 3.87 -12.36
N ASN A 128 12.03 4.67 -11.34
CA ASN A 128 13.24 4.55 -10.53
C ASN A 128 13.02 3.68 -9.29
N ILE A 129 11.79 3.66 -8.76
CA ILE A 129 11.39 2.88 -7.60
C ILE A 129 10.08 2.16 -7.91
N VAL A 130 10.05 0.83 -7.77
CA VAL A 130 8.85 0.01 -7.91
C VAL A 130 8.50 -0.60 -6.57
N CYS A 131 7.23 -0.53 -6.18
CA CYS A 131 6.72 -1.24 -5.01
C CYS A 131 5.59 -2.19 -5.40
N LEU A 132 5.69 -3.41 -4.89
CA LEU A 132 4.68 -4.45 -5.05
C LEU A 132 3.69 -4.42 -3.88
N GLN A 133 2.54 -5.06 -4.04
CA GLN A 133 1.53 -5.20 -2.97
C GLN A 133 1.98 -6.15 -1.85
N GLU A 134 1.22 -6.19 -0.75
CA GLU A 134 1.51 -7.07 0.38
C GLU A 134 1.45 -8.55 -0.01
N THR A 135 2.47 -9.30 0.43
CA THR A 135 2.61 -10.75 0.23
C THR A 135 2.27 -11.16 -1.20
N TRP A 136 2.82 -10.44 -2.19
CA TRP A 136 2.41 -10.54 -3.60
C TRP A 136 2.66 -11.93 -4.21
N MET A 137 3.58 -12.71 -3.63
CA MET A 137 3.94 -14.08 -4.04
C MET A 137 3.00 -15.18 -3.55
N MET A 138 1.91 -14.84 -2.86
CA MET A 138 0.95 -15.82 -2.36
C MET A 138 -0.50 -15.31 -2.43
N PRO A 139 -1.49 -16.21 -2.48
CA PRO A 139 -2.84 -15.90 -2.03
C PRO A 139 -2.80 -15.41 -0.58
N PHE A 140 -3.73 -14.54 -0.21
CA PHE A 140 -3.86 -14.00 1.14
C PHE A 140 -4.55 -15.01 2.07
N ALA A 141 -3.95 -16.19 2.21
CA ALA A 141 -4.51 -17.38 2.86
C ALA A 141 -4.69 -17.28 4.38
N PHE A 142 -4.37 -16.13 4.98
CA PHE A 142 -4.42 -15.95 6.44
C PHE A 142 -5.84 -16.08 7.02
N CYS A 143 -6.90 -15.95 6.20
CA CYS A 143 -8.27 -16.26 6.62
C CYS A 143 -8.48 -17.71 7.06
N THR A 144 -7.79 -18.64 6.39
CA THR A 144 -7.98 -20.08 6.59
C THR A 144 -7.48 -20.51 7.97
N ARG A 145 -6.49 -19.79 8.51
CA ARG A 145 -5.73 -20.13 9.74
C ARG A 145 -4.95 -21.45 9.63
N GLU A 146 -4.98 -22.09 8.48
CA GLU A 146 -4.25 -23.31 8.20
C GLU A 146 -2.76 -23.01 8.08
N ARG A 147 -1.91 -23.89 8.61
CA ARG A 147 -0.45 -23.76 8.49
C ARG A 147 0.03 -24.28 7.15
N LEU A 148 -0.39 -25.49 6.75
CA LEU A 148 0.03 -26.12 5.50
C LEU A 148 -1.10 -26.03 4.46
N PRO A 149 -0.78 -25.87 3.17
CA PRO A 149 0.57 -25.64 2.61
C PRO A 149 1.02 -24.17 2.69
N TRP A 150 0.22 -23.26 3.29
CA TRP A 150 0.42 -21.81 3.19
C TRP A 150 1.76 -21.30 3.76
N THR A 151 2.31 -21.95 4.78
CA THR A 151 3.62 -21.60 5.34
C THR A 151 4.81 -22.04 4.45
N GLU A 152 4.60 -22.85 3.42
CA GLU A 152 5.61 -23.18 2.40
C GLU A 152 5.87 -22.00 1.44
N PHE A 153 4.98 -20.99 1.41
CA PHE A 153 5.25 -19.74 0.70
C PHE A 153 6.31 -18.88 1.40
N ALA A 154 6.62 -19.15 2.67
CA ALA A 154 7.61 -18.37 3.42
C ALA A 154 9.03 -18.63 2.90
N GLU A 155 9.77 -17.58 2.60
CA GLU A 155 11.13 -17.64 2.03
C GLU A 155 12.13 -16.81 2.84
N SER A 156 13.43 -17.10 2.69
CA SER A 156 14.48 -16.21 3.19
C SER A 156 14.37 -14.81 2.56
N ALA A 157 14.36 -13.76 3.38
CA ALA A 157 14.27 -12.39 2.91
C ALA A 157 15.43 -11.99 1.97
N GLU A 158 16.64 -12.47 2.25
CA GLU A 158 17.84 -12.08 1.51
C GLU A 158 18.19 -13.08 0.40
N ASN A 159 17.99 -14.38 0.66
CA ASN A 159 18.46 -15.45 -0.21
C ASN A 159 17.34 -16.23 -0.91
N GLY A 160 16.07 -15.88 -0.64
CA GLY A 160 14.90 -16.51 -1.23
C GLY A 160 14.82 -16.33 -2.75
N PRO A 161 14.21 -17.27 -3.47
CA PRO A 161 14.08 -17.20 -4.93
C PRO A 161 13.37 -15.93 -5.41
N THR A 162 12.41 -15.40 -4.64
CA THR A 162 11.71 -14.18 -5.00
C THR A 162 12.63 -12.96 -4.97
N THR A 163 13.47 -12.82 -3.93
CA THR A 163 14.43 -11.73 -3.82
C THR A 163 15.50 -11.82 -4.92
N LYS A 164 15.95 -13.02 -5.28
CA LYS A 164 16.91 -13.22 -6.38
C LYS A 164 16.33 -12.83 -7.74
N PHE A 165 15.11 -13.28 -8.03
CA PHE A 165 14.39 -12.89 -9.24
C PHE A 165 14.26 -11.36 -9.36
N LEU A 166 13.83 -10.69 -8.29
CA LEU A 166 13.70 -9.24 -8.30
C LEU A 166 15.05 -8.51 -8.30
N ALA A 167 16.11 -9.08 -7.73
CA ALA A 167 17.47 -8.54 -7.79
C ALA A 167 18.00 -8.47 -9.23
N GLU A 168 17.74 -9.50 -10.03
CA GLU A 168 18.08 -9.51 -11.46
C GLU A 168 17.35 -8.41 -12.22
N LEU A 169 16.04 -8.24 -11.98
CA LEU A 169 15.25 -7.18 -12.61
C LEU A 169 15.69 -5.78 -12.15
N ALA A 170 15.96 -5.61 -10.86
CA ALA A 170 16.43 -4.35 -10.28
C ALA A 170 17.76 -3.91 -10.92
N ALA A 171 18.72 -4.82 -11.05
CA ALA A 171 19.99 -4.56 -11.72
C ALA A 171 19.82 -4.32 -13.23
N LYS A 172 19.00 -5.15 -13.90
CA LYS A 172 18.74 -5.04 -15.36
C LYS A 172 18.18 -3.67 -15.73
N TYR A 173 17.24 -3.16 -14.93
CA TYR A 173 16.54 -1.91 -15.23
C TYR A 173 17.06 -0.70 -14.43
N GLY A 174 18.06 -0.88 -13.56
CA GLY A 174 18.63 0.21 -12.76
C GLY A 174 17.62 0.85 -11.81
N MET A 175 16.73 0.06 -11.20
CA MET A 175 15.64 0.53 -10.34
C MET A 175 15.66 -0.10 -8.95
N VAL A 176 15.19 0.63 -7.94
CA VAL A 176 14.93 0.09 -6.61
C VAL A 176 13.63 -0.70 -6.65
N ILE A 177 13.61 -1.91 -6.08
CA ILE A 177 12.39 -2.73 -5.96
C ILE A 177 12.10 -3.03 -4.50
N ILE A 178 10.87 -2.76 -4.07
CA ILE A 178 10.35 -3.09 -2.74
C ILE A 178 9.52 -4.37 -2.86
N ASN A 179 9.91 -5.39 -2.11
CA ASN A 179 9.43 -6.76 -2.19
C ASN A 179 8.75 -7.21 -0.87
N PRO A 180 7.42 -7.03 -0.71
CA PRO A 180 6.69 -7.53 0.45
C PRO A 180 6.40 -9.04 0.36
N ILE A 181 6.94 -9.83 1.28
CA ILE A 181 6.87 -11.29 1.29
C ILE A 181 6.50 -11.83 2.66
N LEU A 182 6.10 -13.11 2.68
CA LEU A 182 6.17 -13.93 3.88
C LEU A 182 7.63 -14.39 4.05
N GLU A 183 8.29 -13.89 5.09
CA GLU A 183 9.67 -14.23 5.40
C GLU A 183 9.73 -15.44 6.33
N ARG A 184 10.66 -16.36 6.08
CA ARG A 184 11.14 -17.36 7.03
C ARG A 184 12.54 -16.96 7.50
N ASP A 185 12.69 -16.74 8.80
CA ASP A 185 13.97 -16.35 9.41
C ASP A 185 14.71 -17.59 9.93
N GLU A 186 15.48 -18.23 9.06
CA GLU A 186 16.29 -19.42 9.37
C GLU A 186 17.30 -19.16 10.51
N SER A 187 17.70 -17.90 10.74
CA SER A 187 18.60 -17.53 11.85
C SER A 187 17.89 -17.50 13.22
N LYS A 188 16.56 -17.56 13.23
CA LYS A 188 15.71 -17.53 14.42
C LYS A 188 14.73 -18.69 14.42
N ASP A 189 15.25 -19.91 14.29
CA ASP A 189 14.45 -21.15 14.38
C ASP A 189 13.23 -21.14 13.43
N ASP A 190 13.47 -20.72 12.18
CA ASP A 190 12.48 -20.68 11.10
C ASP A 190 11.21 -19.85 11.41
N VAL A 191 11.30 -18.88 12.33
CA VAL A 191 10.16 -18.00 12.66
C VAL A 191 9.71 -17.21 11.43
N ILE A 192 8.39 -17.18 11.23
CA ILE A 192 7.76 -16.51 10.11
C ILE A 192 7.46 -15.04 10.43
N TRP A 193 7.64 -14.16 9.45
CA TRP A 193 7.37 -12.73 9.53
C TRP A 193 6.67 -12.22 8.29
N ASN A 194 5.89 -11.14 8.42
CA ASN A 194 5.50 -10.32 7.29
C ASN A 194 6.55 -9.22 7.10
N ALA A 195 7.26 -9.27 5.98
CA ALA A 195 8.43 -8.43 5.73
C ALA A 195 8.37 -7.75 4.38
N ALA A 196 9.06 -6.61 4.25
CA ALA A 196 9.34 -5.95 2.99
C ALA A 196 10.84 -5.82 2.81
N VAL A 197 11.36 -6.43 1.74
CA VAL A 197 12.78 -6.38 1.38
C VAL A 197 13.02 -5.23 0.42
N VAL A 198 14.05 -4.43 0.65
CA VAL A 198 14.43 -3.32 -0.24
C VAL A 198 15.64 -3.73 -1.05
N ILE A 199 15.47 -3.83 -2.36
CA ILE A 199 16.50 -4.21 -3.32
C ILE A 199 16.96 -2.95 -4.05
N SER A 200 18.26 -2.69 -4.03
CA SER A 200 18.89 -1.54 -4.68
C SER A 200 18.85 -1.67 -6.21
N HIS A 201 18.94 -0.54 -6.90
CA HIS A 201 19.18 -0.44 -8.36
C HIS A 201 20.41 -1.21 -8.88
N THR A 202 21.29 -1.65 -7.98
CA THR A 202 22.44 -2.52 -8.30
C THR A 202 22.13 -4.02 -8.20
N GLY A 203 20.90 -4.40 -7.84
CA GLY A 203 20.49 -5.77 -7.52
C GLY A 203 20.84 -6.22 -6.09
N LYS A 204 21.61 -5.43 -5.32
CA LYS A 204 21.96 -5.78 -3.93
C LYS A 204 20.82 -5.49 -2.97
N VAL A 205 20.56 -6.38 -2.02
CA VAL A 205 19.64 -6.12 -0.90
C VAL A 205 20.22 -5.02 0.00
N ILE A 206 19.44 -3.96 0.22
CA ILE A 206 19.79 -2.88 1.16
C ILE A 206 19.46 -3.33 2.60
N GLY A 207 18.33 -4.02 2.76
CA GLY A 207 17.86 -4.55 4.04
C GLY A 207 16.38 -4.90 3.97
N LYS A 208 15.77 -5.07 5.14
CA LYS A 208 14.36 -5.43 5.29
C LYS A 208 13.66 -4.61 6.38
N ASN A 209 12.36 -4.45 6.23
CA ASN A 209 11.45 -4.00 7.28
C ASN A 209 10.47 -5.13 7.63
N ARG A 210 9.96 -5.19 8.86
CA ARG A 210 8.91 -6.15 9.27
C ARG A 210 7.68 -5.40 9.75
N LYS A 211 6.51 -6.03 9.64
CA LYS A 211 5.21 -5.41 9.97
C LYS A 211 5.13 -5.09 11.47
N ASN A 212 5.00 -3.79 11.80
CA ASN A 212 4.96 -3.30 13.18
C ASN A 212 3.61 -3.58 13.87
N HIS A 213 2.51 -3.55 13.12
CA HIS A 213 1.16 -3.70 13.65
C HIS A 213 0.46 -4.87 12.97
N ILE A 214 0.15 -5.92 13.74
CA ILE A 214 -0.44 -7.16 13.22
C ILE A 214 -1.96 -7.16 13.48
N PRO A 215 -2.79 -7.27 12.44
CA PRO A 215 -4.24 -7.37 12.62
C PRO A 215 -4.66 -8.70 13.23
N ARG A 216 -5.80 -8.66 13.90
CA ARG A 216 -6.50 -9.82 14.48
C ARG A 216 -8.01 -9.77 14.20
N VAL A 217 -8.41 -9.05 13.15
CA VAL A 217 -9.80 -8.64 12.89
C VAL A 217 -10.42 -9.43 11.74
N GLY A 218 -11.54 -10.11 12.01
CA GLY A 218 -12.29 -10.86 11.00
C GLY A 218 -11.45 -11.94 10.30
N ASP A 219 -11.36 -11.85 8.97
CA ASP A 219 -10.57 -12.76 8.14
C ASP A 219 -9.06 -12.47 8.17
N PHE A 220 -8.64 -11.31 8.70
CA PHE A 220 -7.24 -10.93 8.84
C PHE A 220 -6.62 -11.54 10.09
N ASN A 221 -6.57 -12.88 10.16
CA ASN A 221 -6.04 -13.66 11.29
C ASN A 221 -4.51 -13.78 11.27
N GLU A 222 -3.84 -12.70 10.89
CA GLU A 222 -2.39 -12.66 10.63
C GLU A 222 -1.54 -13.00 11.87
N SER A 223 -2.01 -12.65 13.08
CA SER A 223 -1.32 -12.99 14.33
C SER A 223 -1.19 -14.49 14.60
N THR A 224 -1.88 -15.33 13.82
CA THR A 224 -1.71 -16.79 13.85
C THR A 224 -0.40 -17.21 13.18
N TYR A 225 0.13 -16.39 12.27
CA TYR A 225 1.26 -16.72 11.41
C TYR A 225 2.56 -16.04 11.83
N TYR A 226 2.49 -14.79 12.32
CA TYR A 226 3.67 -13.99 12.66
C TYR A 226 3.38 -12.96 13.78
N MET A 227 4.46 -12.47 14.40
CA MET A 227 4.43 -11.52 15.52
C MET A 227 4.82 -10.10 15.10
N GLU A 228 4.57 -9.13 15.98
CA GLU A 228 4.97 -7.74 15.81
C GLU A 228 6.49 -7.59 15.63
N SER A 229 6.91 -6.76 14.67
CA SER A 229 8.31 -6.46 14.37
C SER A 229 9.08 -5.86 15.54
N THR A 230 10.35 -6.25 15.66
CA THR A 230 11.33 -5.60 16.56
C THR A 230 12.33 -4.72 15.82
N LEU A 231 12.16 -4.48 14.50
CA LEU A 231 13.09 -3.73 13.66
C LEU A 231 12.86 -2.21 13.69
N GLY A 232 11.79 -1.76 14.36
CA GLY A 232 11.47 -0.34 14.50
C GLY A 232 10.91 0.27 13.21
N HIS A 233 11.42 1.44 12.84
CA HIS A 233 10.90 2.22 11.70
C HIS A 233 12.03 2.59 10.72
N PRO A 234 12.69 1.61 10.07
CA PRO A 234 13.84 1.87 9.23
C PRO A 234 13.47 2.75 8.02
N VAL A 235 14.39 3.64 7.66
CA VAL A 235 14.36 4.45 6.43
C VAL A 235 15.56 4.07 5.58
N PHE A 236 15.32 3.71 4.33
CA PHE A 236 16.35 3.26 3.41
C PHE A 236 16.77 4.42 2.52
N GLN A 237 18.04 4.82 2.64
CA GLN A 237 18.63 5.80 1.75
C GLN A 237 18.97 5.13 0.42
N THR A 238 18.31 5.54 -0.65
CA THR A 238 18.62 5.13 -2.02
C THR A 238 19.22 6.30 -2.80
N ILE A 239 19.67 6.05 -4.03
CA ILE A 239 20.07 7.13 -4.95
C ILE A 239 18.86 7.96 -5.43
N PHE A 240 17.65 7.42 -5.28
CA PHE A 240 16.38 8.04 -5.70
C PHE A 240 15.58 8.62 -4.53
N GLY A 241 16.22 8.81 -3.37
CA GLY A 241 15.59 9.39 -2.18
C GLY A 241 15.47 8.42 -1.00
N LYS A 242 14.95 8.94 0.11
CA LYS A 242 14.74 8.21 1.37
C LYS A 242 13.36 7.57 1.40
N ILE A 243 13.32 6.25 1.40
CA ILE A 243 12.08 5.48 1.36
C ILE A 243 11.83 4.73 2.66
N ALA A 244 10.56 4.53 2.99
CA ALA A 244 10.10 3.70 4.09
C ALA A 244 8.91 2.84 3.65
N ILE A 245 8.61 1.79 4.41
CA ILE A 245 7.54 0.85 4.10
C ILE A 245 6.65 0.68 5.33
N ASN A 246 5.46 1.26 5.30
CA ASN A 246 4.43 1.01 6.30
C ASN A 246 3.55 -0.16 5.84
N ILE A 247 3.76 -1.36 6.36
CA ILE A 247 3.08 -2.56 5.84
C ILE A 247 1.62 -2.63 6.34
N CYS A 248 0.69 -2.59 5.39
CA CYS A 248 -0.74 -2.90 5.52
C CYS A 248 -1.44 -2.30 6.75
N TYR A 249 -1.71 -3.09 7.79
CA TYR A 249 -2.48 -2.68 8.97
C TYR A 249 -1.81 -1.55 9.77
N GLY A 250 -0.51 -1.36 9.57
CA GLY A 250 0.18 -0.16 10.04
C GLY A 250 -0.38 1.15 9.46
N ARG A 251 -1.22 1.10 8.41
CA ARG A 251 -1.94 2.26 7.85
C ARG A 251 -2.87 2.94 8.87
N HIS A 252 -3.46 2.16 9.78
CA HIS A 252 -4.42 2.65 10.77
C HIS A 252 -3.77 3.38 11.96
N HIS A 253 -2.44 3.41 12.01
CA HIS A 253 -1.66 3.88 13.16
C HIS A 253 -0.89 5.16 12.78
N PRO A 254 -1.45 6.36 13.04
CA PRO A 254 -0.79 7.63 12.72
C PRO A 254 0.64 7.73 13.26
N GLN A 255 0.88 7.18 14.45
CA GLN A 255 2.20 7.13 15.08
C GLN A 255 3.23 6.31 14.27
N ASN A 256 2.80 5.24 13.60
CA ASN A 256 3.69 4.41 12.77
C ASN A 256 4.17 5.21 11.54
N TRP A 257 3.26 5.91 10.86
CA TRP A 257 3.62 6.86 9.79
C TRP A 257 4.55 7.97 10.27
N MET A 258 4.22 8.55 11.43
CA MET A 258 4.98 9.64 12.03
C MET A 258 6.42 9.26 12.33
N MET A 259 6.65 8.03 12.83
CA MET A 259 7.99 7.55 13.14
C MET A 259 8.88 7.39 11.89
N TYR A 260 8.35 6.85 10.78
CA TYR A 260 9.10 6.82 9.52
C TYR A 260 9.47 8.22 9.02
N ALA A 261 8.54 9.18 9.14
CA ALA A 261 8.79 10.56 8.75
C ALA A 261 9.78 11.28 9.69
N LEU A 262 9.76 10.98 11.00
CA LEU A 262 10.77 11.44 11.98
C LEU A 262 12.16 10.92 11.65
N ASN A 263 12.25 9.68 11.15
CA ASN A 263 13.49 9.11 10.64
C ASN A 263 13.89 9.64 9.25
N GLY A 264 13.12 10.59 8.70
CA GLY A 264 13.49 11.33 7.49
C GLY A 264 12.99 10.75 6.18
N ALA A 265 11.97 9.87 6.19
CA ALA A 265 11.36 9.37 4.97
C ALA A 265 10.80 10.50 4.09
N GLU A 266 11.08 10.43 2.79
CA GLU A 266 10.55 11.32 1.75
C GLU A 266 9.36 10.67 1.03
N ILE A 267 9.39 9.34 0.90
CA ILE A 267 8.31 8.51 0.34
C ILE A 267 8.04 7.35 1.31
N ILE A 268 6.78 7.16 1.70
CA ILE A 268 6.35 6.01 2.51
C ILE A 268 5.41 5.14 1.68
N PHE A 269 5.87 3.94 1.34
CA PHE A 269 5.07 2.94 0.64
C PHE A 269 4.17 2.19 1.63
N ASN A 270 2.94 1.89 1.22
CA ASN A 270 1.98 1.14 2.01
C ASN A 270 1.40 -0.04 1.23
N PRO A 271 2.20 -1.12 1.08
CA PRO A 271 1.73 -2.36 0.50
C PRO A 271 0.68 -2.98 1.42
N SER A 272 -0.49 -3.27 0.88
CA SER A 272 -1.64 -3.75 1.63
C SER A 272 -2.37 -4.86 0.88
N ALA A 273 -3.10 -5.67 1.63
CA ALA A 273 -4.19 -6.50 1.14
C ALA A 273 -5.39 -6.25 2.07
N THR A 274 -6.48 -5.71 1.53
CA THR A 274 -7.69 -5.46 2.32
C THR A 274 -8.95 -5.53 1.46
N VAL A 275 -10.03 -6.00 2.08
CA VAL A 275 -11.36 -6.20 1.46
C VAL A 275 -12.45 -5.44 2.20
N GLY A 276 -13.62 -5.41 1.58
CA GLY A 276 -14.89 -5.19 2.29
C GLY A 276 -15.30 -3.73 2.46
N THR A 277 -16.60 -3.56 2.69
CA THR A 277 -17.31 -2.27 2.77
C THR A 277 -16.92 -1.41 3.96
N LEU A 278 -16.41 -2.01 5.05
CA LEU A 278 -15.94 -1.27 6.21
C LEU A 278 -14.54 -0.68 5.99
N SER A 279 -13.69 -1.36 5.23
CA SER A 279 -12.30 -0.94 5.01
C SER A 279 -12.17 0.10 3.90
N GLU A 280 -12.89 -0.08 2.79
CA GLU A 280 -12.76 0.78 1.60
C GLU A 280 -12.98 2.29 1.86
N PRO A 281 -13.93 2.72 2.72
CA PRO A 281 -14.08 4.14 3.08
C PRO A 281 -12.83 4.75 3.73
N LEU A 282 -12.03 3.95 4.45
CA LEU A 282 -10.80 4.41 5.11
C LEU A 282 -9.65 4.60 4.11
N TRP A 283 -9.67 3.85 3.01
CA TRP A 283 -8.56 3.75 2.05
C TRP A 283 -8.12 5.11 1.51
N ARG A 284 -9.08 5.99 1.19
CA ARG A 284 -8.82 7.31 0.62
C ARG A 284 -8.41 8.36 1.67
N ILE A 285 -8.47 8.00 2.96
CA ILE A 285 -8.28 8.89 4.10
C ILE A 285 -6.90 8.68 4.71
N GLU A 286 -6.56 7.44 5.09
CA GLU A 286 -5.46 7.17 6.03
C GLU A 286 -4.07 7.49 5.45
N ALA A 287 -3.73 6.91 4.29
CA ALA A 287 -2.44 7.19 3.65
C ALA A 287 -2.36 8.66 3.18
N ARG A 288 -3.50 9.25 2.75
CA ARG A 288 -3.54 10.68 2.37
C ARG A 288 -3.30 11.58 3.58
N ASN A 289 -3.93 11.28 4.72
CA ASN A 289 -3.70 11.99 5.97
C ASN A 289 -2.23 11.85 6.41
N ALA A 290 -1.64 10.67 6.27
CA ALA A 290 -0.23 10.45 6.57
C ALA A 290 0.69 11.33 5.72
N ALA A 291 0.43 11.49 4.42
CA ALA A 291 1.18 12.40 3.55
C ALA A 291 1.11 13.85 4.04
N ILE A 292 -0.10 14.31 4.37
CA ILE A 292 -0.37 15.67 4.87
C ILE A 292 0.33 15.92 6.20
N ALA A 293 0.09 15.07 7.20
CA ALA A 293 0.57 15.25 8.57
C ALA A 293 2.09 15.19 8.68
N ASN A 294 2.74 14.46 7.77
CA ASN A 294 4.18 14.20 7.82
C ASN A 294 5.00 14.93 6.76
N HIS A 295 4.34 15.59 5.81
CA HIS A 295 4.97 16.26 4.67
C HIS A 295 5.96 15.35 3.93
N CYS A 296 5.46 14.16 3.57
CA CYS A 296 6.12 13.21 2.70
C CYS A 296 5.13 12.70 1.65
N PHE A 297 5.63 12.06 0.60
CA PHE A 297 4.77 11.30 -0.29
C PHE A 297 4.32 10.00 0.38
N THR A 298 3.12 9.54 0.04
CA THR A 298 2.69 8.17 0.37
C THR A 298 2.22 7.45 -0.89
N ALA A 299 2.46 6.15 -0.95
CA ALA A 299 2.10 5.31 -2.08
C ALA A 299 1.32 4.10 -1.56
N ALA A 300 -0.01 4.16 -1.63
CA ALA A 300 -0.91 3.13 -1.11
C ALA A 300 -1.20 2.10 -2.21
N ILE A 301 -1.02 0.83 -1.89
CA ILE A 301 -1.13 -0.28 -2.85
C ILE A 301 -2.03 -1.34 -2.26
N ASN A 302 -3.11 -1.69 -2.95
CA ASN A 302 -3.96 -2.80 -2.54
C ASN A 302 -4.01 -3.87 -3.62
N ARG A 303 -4.17 -5.12 -3.18
CA ARG A 303 -4.51 -6.26 -4.02
C ARG A 303 -5.80 -6.04 -4.80
N VAL A 304 -5.99 -6.80 -5.89
CA VAL A 304 -7.24 -6.87 -6.65
C VAL A 304 -7.75 -8.30 -6.79
N GLY A 305 -9.06 -8.44 -7.02
CA GLY A 305 -9.72 -9.71 -7.31
C GLY A 305 -10.30 -10.37 -6.07
N THR A 306 -10.87 -11.56 -6.25
CA THR A 306 -11.44 -12.37 -5.16
C THR A 306 -10.72 -13.72 -5.16
N GLU A 307 -10.30 -14.15 -3.98
CA GLU A 307 -9.58 -15.41 -3.79
C GLU A 307 -10.49 -16.41 -3.08
N VAL A 308 -10.57 -17.64 -3.60
CA VAL A 308 -11.39 -18.73 -3.05
C VAL A 308 -10.48 -19.86 -2.61
N PHE A 309 -10.67 -20.40 -1.41
CA PHE A 309 -9.82 -21.41 -0.77
C PHE A 309 -10.43 -22.82 -0.81
N PRO A 310 -9.61 -23.88 -0.65
CA PRO A 310 -10.09 -25.27 -0.76
C PRO A 310 -11.10 -25.65 0.34
N ASN A 311 -10.84 -25.22 1.57
CA ASN A 311 -11.62 -25.54 2.76
C ASN A 311 -12.44 -24.35 3.22
N GLU A 312 -13.57 -24.63 3.88
CA GLU A 312 -14.40 -23.59 4.47
C GLU A 312 -13.77 -22.99 5.72
N PHE A 313 -13.93 -21.69 5.91
CA PHE A 313 -13.53 -20.96 7.11
C PHE A 313 -14.65 -20.00 7.55
N THR A 314 -14.52 -19.43 8.74
CA THR A 314 -15.48 -18.45 9.29
C THR A 314 -14.80 -17.13 9.60
N SER A 315 -15.50 -16.03 9.35
CA SER A 315 -14.99 -14.67 9.54
C SER A 315 -15.17 -14.13 10.96
N GLY A 316 -15.67 -14.94 11.91
CA GLY A 316 -15.91 -14.53 13.30
C GLY A 316 -17.07 -13.52 13.48
N ASN A 317 -17.96 -13.41 12.49
CA ASN A 317 -19.08 -12.46 12.47
C ASN A 317 -20.46 -13.13 12.66
N GLY A 318 -20.49 -14.44 12.96
CA GLY A 318 -21.72 -15.21 13.14
C GLY A 318 -22.41 -15.64 11.84
N LEU A 319 -21.84 -15.34 10.66
CA LEU A 319 -22.33 -15.84 9.38
C LEU A 319 -21.84 -17.27 9.10
N PRO A 320 -22.48 -18.00 8.17
CA PRO A 320 -22.05 -19.35 7.79
C PRO A 320 -20.61 -19.41 7.30
N ALA A 321 -20.02 -20.62 7.40
CA ALA A 321 -18.72 -20.87 6.81
C ALA A 321 -18.78 -20.73 5.27
N HIS A 322 -17.68 -20.28 4.69
CA HIS A 322 -17.57 -19.99 3.27
C HIS A 322 -16.13 -20.22 2.80
N ARG A 323 -15.88 -20.06 1.50
CA ARG A 323 -14.56 -20.30 0.88
C ARG A 323 -13.93 -19.06 0.29
N ASP A 324 -14.68 -18.00 0.06
CA ASP A 324 -14.18 -16.77 -0.56
C ASP A 324 -13.70 -15.76 0.49
N PHE A 325 -12.52 -15.17 0.29
CA PHE A 325 -12.00 -14.16 1.21
C PHE A 325 -12.76 -12.83 1.18
N GLY A 326 -13.53 -12.61 0.12
CA GLY A 326 -14.05 -11.31 -0.27
C GLY A 326 -13.20 -10.60 -1.33
N HIS A 327 -13.72 -9.48 -1.80
CA HIS A 327 -13.16 -8.75 -2.94
C HIS A 327 -12.11 -7.72 -2.51
N PHE A 328 -10.88 -7.90 -2.97
CA PHE A 328 -9.82 -6.90 -2.87
C PHE A 328 -10.07 -5.80 -3.90
N TYR A 329 -10.17 -4.56 -3.43
CA TYR A 329 -10.71 -3.44 -4.20
C TYR A 329 -9.67 -2.56 -4.90
N GLY A 330 -8.40 -2.98 -4.99
CA GLY A 330 -7.35 -2.23 -5.68
C GLY A 330 -7.30 -0.76 -5.28
N SER A 331 -7.59 0.14 -6.22
CA SER A 331 -7.63 1.58 -5.94
C SER A 331 -6.30 2.14 -5.46
N SER A 332 -5.19 1.55 -5.90
CA SER A 332 -3.84 2.01 -5.55
C SER A 332 -3.62 3.44 -6.02
N TYR A 333 -2.98 4.28 -5.21
CA TYR A 333 -2.82 5.71 -5.49
C TYR A 333 -1.59 6.31 -4.79
N ILE A 334 -1.17 7.49 -5.24
CA ILE A 334 -0.07 8.26 -4.64
C ILE A 334 -0.62 9.57 -4.08
N ALA A 335 -0.30 9.87 -2.81
CA ALA A 335 -0.61 11.15 -2.17
C ALA A 335 0.63 12.00 -1.97
N ALA A 336 0.48 13.29 -2.22
CA ALA A 336 1.51 14.30 -2.09
C ALA A 336 1.45 14.98 -0.71
N PRO A 337 2.59 15.54 -0.24
CA PRO A 337 2.68 16.20 1.05
C PRO A 337 1.79 17.44 1.18
N ASP A 338 1.43 18.10 0.08
CA ASP A 338 0.54 19.27 0.04
C ASP A 338 -0.96 18.93 0.14
N GLY A 339 -1.29 17.65 0.33
CA GLY A 339 -2.65 17.15 0.46
C GLY A 339 -3.34 16.79 -0.84
N SER A 340 -2.69 17.00 -1.98
CA SER A 340 -3.19 16.48 -3.25
C SER A 340 -2.83 15.01 -3.49
N ARG A 341 -3.51 14.34 -4.43
CA ARG A 341 -3.30 12.91 -4.73
C ARG A 341 -3.68 12.56 -6.17
N THR A 342 -3.12 11.46 -6.67
CA THR A 342 -3.54 10.88 -7.94
C THR A 342 -4.95 10.28 -7.83
N PRO A 343 -5.65 10.11 -8.96
CA PRO A 343 -6.66 9.07 -9.15
C PRO A 343 -6.19 7.71 -8.60
N GLY A 344 -7.14 6.90 -8.13
CA GLY A 344 -6.88 5.48 -7.87
C GLY A 344 -6.90 4.67 -9.17
N LEU A 345 -6.08 3.61 -9.21
CA LEU A 345 -6.22 2.55 -10.21
C LEU A 345 -7.57 1.83 -10.09
N SER A 346 -7.85 0.96 -11.05
CA SER A 346 -9.05 0.15 -11.08
C SER A 346 -9.28 -0.63 -9.78
N ARG A 347 -10.55 -0.85 -9.47
CA ARG A 347 -10.96 -1.71 -8.34
C ARG A 347 -10.82 -3.20 -8.63
N THR A 348 -10.75 -3.58 -9.91
CA THR A 348 -10.92 -4.97 -10.36
C THR A 348 -9.83 -5.45 -11.31
N LYS A 349 -9.01 -4.55 -11.86
CA LYS A 349 -7.95 -4.90 -12.82
C LYS A 349 -6.57 -4.85 -12.20
N ASP A 350 -5.72 -5.76 -12.64
CA ASP A 350 -4.27 -5.65 -12.45
C ASP A 350 -3.80 -4.32 -13.08
N GLY A 351 -2.78 -3.68 -12.51
CA GLY A 351 -2.37 -2.38 -12.99
C GLY A 351 -1.09 -1.82 -12.38
N VAL A 352 -0.50 -0.89 -13.13
CA VAL A 352 0.71 -0.15 -12.81
C VAL A 352 0.37 1.34 -12.81
N LEU A 353 0.61 2.00 -11.68
CA LEU A 353 0.49 3.45 -11.54
C LEU A 353 1.88 4.05 -11.38
N ILE A 354 2.21 5.03 -12.20
CA ILE A 354 3.48 5.76 -12.14
C ILE A 354 3.20 7.21 -11.76
N ALA A 355 3.98 7.75 -10.84
CA ALA A 355 4.04 9.19 -10.63
C ALA A 355 5.48 9.69 -10.76
N GLU A 356 5.68 10.67 -11.63
CA GLU A 356 6.87 11.51 -11.61
C GLU A 356 6.68 12.57 -10.53
N ILE A 357 7.52 12.56 -9.50
CA ILE A 357 7.39 13.41 -8.33
C ILE A 357 8.68 14.22 -8.11
N ASP A 358 8.54 15.47 -7.68
CA ASP A 358 9.68 16.25 -7.18
C ASP A 358 9.77 16.16 -5.65
N LEU A 359 10.84 15.52 -5.15
CA LEU A 359 11.08 15.35 -3.72
C LEU A 359 11.31 16.68 -2.97
N ASN A 360 11.61 17.78 -3.66
CA ASN A 360 11.70 19.10 -3.04
C ASN A 360 10.37 19.57 -2.46
N LEU A 361 9.23 19.07 -2.98
CA LEU A 361 7.90 19.40 -2.46
C LEU A 361 7.77 19.06 -0.96
N CYS A 362 8.42 17.98 -0.50
CA CYS A 362 8.44 17.61 0.92
C CYS A 362 8.97 18.73 1.82
N ARG A 363 10.03 19.44 1.40
CA ARG A 363 10.59 20.56 2.17
C ARG A 363 9.72 21.80 2.03
N GLN A 364 9.30 22.14 0.81
CA GLN A 364 8.46 23.32 0.56
C GLN A 364 7.18 23.30 1.40
N THR A 365 6.53 22.14 1.50
CA THR A 365 5.33 22.00 2.32
C THR A 365 5.65 22.05 3.82
N LYS A 366 6.78 21.49 4.28
CA LYS A 366 7.25 21.61 5.68
C LYS A 366 7.42 23.07 6.09
N ASP A 367 8.05 23.86 5.25
CA ASP A 367 8.36 25.25 5.54
C ASP A 367 7.09 26.13 5.46
N THR A 368 6.19 25.83 4.52
CA THR A 368 4.93 26.57 4.34
C THR A 368 3.95 26.36 5.49
N TRP A 369 3.74 25.11 5.92
CA TRP A 369 2.72 24.75 6.91
C TRP A 369 3.26 24.63 8.35
N GLY A 370 4.55 24.34 8.51
CA GLY A 370 5.21 24.31 9.82
C GLY A 370 4.81 23.15 10.74
N PHE A 371 4.13 22.08 10.27
CA PHE A 371 3.65 21.01 11.18
C PHE A 371 4.79 20.32 11.94
N ARG A 372 5.96 20.19 11.31
CA ARG A 372 7.15 19.60 11.95
C ARG A 372 7.80 20.55 12.96
N MET A 373 7.66 21.86 12.76
CA MET A 373 8.12 22.90 13.70
C MET A 373 7.23 22.95 14.95
N THR A 374 5.93 22.67 14.80
CA THR A 374 4.93 22.75 15.88
C THR A 374 4.53 21.39 16.47
N ASN A 375 5.29 20.32 16.19
CA ASN A 375 4.91 18.95 16.54
C ASN A 375 4.96 18.61 18.04
N ARG A 376 5.67 19.40 18.86
CA ARG A 376 5.79 19.24 20.33
C ARG A 376 6.12 17.81 20.79
N LEU A 377 7.12 17.18 20.15
CA LEU A 377 7.47 15.77 20.43
C LEU A 377 7.79 15.51 21.90
N ASP A 378 8.40 16.46 22.59
CA ASP A 378 8.76 16.35 24.01
C ASP A 378 7.51 16.21 24.90
N LEU A 379 6.43 16.94 24.58
CA LEU A 379 5.14 16.81 25.24
C LEU A 379 4.53 15.44 24.97
N TYR A 380 4.40 15.05 23.70
CA TYR A 380 3.77 13.79 23.32
C TYR A 380 4.52 12.57 23.86
N ALA A 381 5.87 12.60 23.85
CA ALA A 381 6.68 11.54 24.42
C ALA A 381 6.40 11.33 25.91
N LYS A 382 6.35 12.41 26.70
CA LYS A 382 6.00 12.35 28.14
C LYS A 382 4.56 11.87 28.33
N SER A 383 3.63 12.33 27.52
CA SER A 383 2.22 11.93 27.60
C SER A 383 2.02 10.45 27.27
N PHE A 384 2.66 9.94 26.22
CA PHE A 384 2.61 8.52 25.88
C PHE A 384 3.29 7.65 26.93
N ALA A 385 4.44 8.08 27.48
CA ALA A 385 5.08 7.35 28.57
C ALA A 385 4.16 7.25 29.81
N LYS A 386 3.49 8.34 30.18
CA LYS A 386 2.49 8.33 31.27
C LYS A 386 1.30 7.41 30.94
N ALA A 387 0.77 7.50 29.73
CA ALA A 387 -0.41 6.72 29.31
C ALA A 387 -0.12 5.22 29.16
N ALA A 388 1.14 4.83 28.91
CA ALA A 388 1.56 3.44 28.82
C ALA A 388 1.75 2.78 30.20
N ASP A 389 1.80 3.55 31.29
CA ASP A 389 1.88 3.02 32.65
C ASP A 389 0.57 2.31 33.02
N PRO A 390 0.59 1.04 33.50
CA PRO A 390 -0.61 0.31 33.90
C PRO A 390 -1.45 0.99 35.01
N SER A 391 -0.85 1.89 35.77
CA SER A 391 -1.52 2.67 36.83
C SER A 391 -2.08 4.01 36.36
N TYR A 392 -1.94 4.34 35.06
CA TYR A 392 -2.36 5.61 34.49
C TYR A 392 -3.85 5.88 34.76
N LYS A 393 -4.11 7.06 35.31
CA LYS A 393 -5.46 7.61 35.47
C LYS A 393 -5.68 8.66 34.38
N PRO A 394 -6.64 8.46 33.47
CA PRO A 394 -6.95 9.45 32.46
C PRO A 394 -7.31 10.80 33.08
N ASP A 395 -6.78 11.86 32.48
CA ASP A 395 -7.05 13.24 32.89
C ASP A 395 -8.43 13.69 32.38
N TYR A 396 -9.48 13.41 33.16
CA TYR A 396 -10.83 13.90 32.92
C TYR A 396 -11.28 14.82 34.06
N ILE A 397 -12.01 15.87 33.72
CA ILE A 397 -12.60 16.82 34.67
C ILE A 397 -14.09 16.48 34.80
N LYS A 398 -14.58 16.29 36.03
CA LYS A 398 -15.99 16.05 36.33
C LYS A 398 -16.66 17.34 36.83
N GLU A 399 -17.95 17.46 36.56
CA GLU A 399 -18.81 18.44 37.23
C GLU A 399 -18.80 18.14 38.75
N THR A 400 -18.58 19.18 39.55
CA THR A 400 -18.41 19.11 41.01
C THR A 400 -19.68 19.37 41.77
#